data_AF-A0AAV0L164-F1
#
_entry.id   AF-A0AAV0L164-F1
#
_cell.length_a   1.000
_cell.length_b   1.000
_cell.length_c   1.000
_cell.angle_alpha   90.00
_cell.angle_beta   90.00
_cell.angle_gamma   90.00
#
_symmetry.space_group_name_H-M   'P 1'
#
loop_
_entity.id
_entity.type
_entity.pdbx_description
1 polymer ?
#
loop_
_entity_poly.entity_id
_entity_poly.type
_entity_poly.pdbx_seq_one_letter_code
_entity_poly.pdbx_strand_id
1 'polypeptide(L)'
;MDREQVIQELKQSKTWAGLHVADHSCFHYRMRLIIRILEDCCRKQEEGSCDSCVEVYLIWQEELDWNEELIKRYLGREALWLYRRFLSLLWIRHFTSDVNDVFSPQKSQSSIQVNVSAFLDKELLLVNSCSEGSDDEFEDFEEQAICSASYMLWLTKQIPET
;
A
#
# COMPACT_ATOMS: atom_id res chain seq x y z
N MET A 1 -1.54 -13.41 18.98
CA MET A 1 -1.95 -14.05 17.71
C MET A 1 -0.68 -14.45 17.00
N ASP A 2 -0.62 -15.68 16.51
CA ASP A 2 0.53 -16.18 15.75
C ASP A 2 0.57 -15.56 14.34
N ARG A 3 1.75 -15.43 13.74
CA ARG A 3 1.93 -14.75 12.44
C ARG A 3 1.16 -15.45 11.33
N GLU A 4 1.19 -16.78 11.30
CA GLU A 4 0.46 -17.56 10.29
C GLU A 4 -1.04 -17.30 10.39
N GLN A 5 -1.57 -17.24 11.61
CA GLN A 5 -2.96 -16.88 11.85
C GLN A 5 -3.28 -15.47 11.33
N VAL A 6 -2.41 -14.48 11.56
CA VAL A 6 -2.61 -13.10 11.06
C VAL A 6 -2.64 -13.07 9.52
N ILE A 7 -1.72 -13.79 8.86
CA ILE A 7 -1.68 -13.89 7.39
C ILE A 7 -2.95 -14.58 6.86
N GLN A 8 -3.40 -15.64 7.53
CA GLN A 8 -4.62 -16.34 7.18
C GLN A 8 -5.85 -15.45 7.33
N GLU A 9 -5.96 -14.66 8.41
CA GLU A 9 -7.04 -13.68 8.61
C GLU A 9 -7.03 -12.59 7.52
N LEU A 10 -5.84 -12.15 7.09
CA LEU A 10 -5.71 -11.17 6.00
C LEU A 10 -6.23 -11.77 4.68
N LYS A 11 -5.87 -13.01 4.37
CA LYS A 11 -6.36 -13.72 3.17
C LYS A 11 -7.88 -13.94 3.22
N GLN A 12 -8.41 -14.39 4.35
CA GLN A 12 -9.83 -14.70 4.51
C GLN A 12 -10.72 -13.45 4.45
N SER A 13 -10.26 -12.33 5.02
CA SER A 13 -11.03 -11.08 5.00
C SER A 13 -11.07 -10.40 3.62
N LYS A 14 -10.23 -10.81 2.66
CA LYS A 14 -10.11 -10.18 1.33
C LYS A 14 -11.42 -10.22 0.56
N THR A 15 -12.09 -11.38 0.54
CA THR A 15 -13.38 -11.54 -0.16
C THR A 15 -14.46 -10.65 0.45
N TRP A 16 -14.56 -10.60 1.77
CA TRP A 16 -15.54 -9.77 2.47
C TRP A 16 -15.32 -8.29 2.19
N ALA A 17 -14.07 -7.83 2.31
CA ALA A 17 -13.69 -6.45 2.03
C ALA A 17 -13.96 -6.03 0.57
N GLY A 18 -13.72 -6.93 -0.38
CA GLY A 18 -14.00 -6.68 -1.80
C GLY A 18 -15.49 -6.58 -2.13
N LEU A 19 -16.36 -7.17 -1.32
CA LEU A 19 -17.82 -7.02 -1.44
C LEU A 19 -18.35 -5.80 -0.69
N HIS A 20 -17.66 -5.37 0.37
CA HIS A 20 -18.08 -4.29 1.27
C HIS A 20 -17.10 -3.12 1.20
N VAL A 21 -16.85 -2.61 -0.01
CA VAL A 21 -15.81 -1.59 -0.28
C VAL A 21 -16.04 -0.25 0.43
N ALA A 22 -17.26 0.04 0.88
CA ALA A 22 -17.59 1.23 1.66
C ALA A 22 -17.41 1.05 3.18
N ASP A 23 -17.14 -0.17 3.65
CA ASP A 23 -16.93 -0.43 5.07
C ASP A 23 -15.50 -0.08 5.50
N HIS A 24 -15.35 1.14 6.02
CA HIS A 24 -14.08 1.62 6.58
C HIS A 24 -13.53 0.68 7.67
N SER A 25 -14.41 0.07 8.47
CA SER A 25 -13.98 -0.80 9.57
C SER A 25 -13.32 -2.07 9.05
N CYS A 26 -13.78 -2.58 7.90
CA CYS A 26 -13.16 -3.70 7.23
C CYS A 26 -11.72 -3.39 6.79
N PHE A 27 -11.50 -2.26 6.12
CA PHE A 27 -10.14 -1.85 5.72
C PHE A 27 -9.26 -1.52 6.93
N HIS A 28 -9.79 -0.90 7.98
CA HIS A 28 -9.05 -0.68 9.22
C HIS A 28 -8.58 -2.00 9.86
N TYR A 29 -9.43 -3.02 9.90
CA TYR A 29 -9.03 -4.34 10.38
C TYR A 29 -7.87 -4.91 9.54
N ARG A 30 -7.97 -4.83 8.21
CA ARG A 30 -6.88 -5.26 7.31
C ARG A 30 -5.59 -4.47 7.53
N MET A 31 -5.67 -3.15 7.73
CA MET A 31 -4.51 -2.32 8.11
C MET A 31 -3.84 -2.85 9.39
N ARG A 32 -4.64 -3.22 10.40
CA ARG A 32 -4.11 -3.78 11.66
C ARG A 32 -3.41 -5.11 11.47
N LEU A 33 -3.93 -5.99 10.61
CA LEU A 33 -3.30 -7.26 10.27
C LEU A 33 -1.94 -7.03 9.58
N ILE A 34 -1.87 -6.12 8.60
CA ILE A 34 -0.63 -5.79 7.90
C ILE A 34 0.42 -5.20 8.85
N ILE A 35 0.04 -4.26 9.71
CA ILE A 35 0.95 -3.70 10.74
C ILE A 35 1.50 -4.82 11.62
N ARG A 36 0.64 -5.75 12.06
CA ARG A 36 1.05 -6.87 12.92
C ARG A 36 2.04 -7.79 12.22
N ILE A 37 1.82 -8.10 10.93
CA ILE A 37 2.76 -8.87 10.11
C ILE A 37 4.11 -8.16 10.06
N LEU A 38 4.12 -6.86 9.80
CA LEU A 38 5.35 -6.08 9.70
C LEU A 38 6.11 -6.00 11.03
N GLU A 39 5.43 -5.73 12.14
CA GLU A 39 6.02 -5.72 13.49
C GLU A 39 6.73 -7.05 13.81
N ASP A 40 6.09 -8.17 13.49
CA ASP A 40 6.67 -9.49 13.71
C ASP A 40 7.88 -9.74 12.79
N CYS A 41 7.91 -9.16 11.59
CA CYS A 41 9.06 -9.25 10.68
C CYS A 41 10.24 -8.39 11.13
N CYS A 42 10.00 -7.18 11.65
CA CYS A 42 11.04 -6.34 12.25
C CYS A 42 11.73 -7.05 13.43
N ARG A 43 10.95 -7.71 14.31
CA ARG A 43 11.51 -8.50 15.43
C ARG A 43 12.41 -9.64 14.95
N LYS A 44 12.00 -10.36 13.90
CA LYS A 44 12.79 -11.48 13.34
C LYS A 44 14.05 -11.05 12.59
N GLN A 45 14.10 -9.83 12.05
CA GLN A 45 15.32 -9.27 11.46
C GLN A 45 16.41 -9.02 12.52
N GLU A 46 16.03 -8.57 13.73
CA GLU A 46 16.97 -8.43 14.85
C GLU A 46 17.57 -9.78 15.26
N GLU A 47 16.81 -10.86 15.07
CA GLU A 47 17.22 -12.25 15.34
C GLU A 47 17.98 -12.91 14.16
N GLY A 48 18.22 -12.20 13.05
CA GLY A 48 19.07 -12.65 11.94
C GLY A 48 18.39 -13.42 10.80
N SER A 49 17.05 -13.43 10.72
CA SER A 49 16.32 -14.10 9.62
C SER A 49 15.94 -13.13 8.49
N CYS A 50 16.51 -13.36 7.30
CA CYS A 50 16.32 -12.54 6.09
C CYS A 50 15.01 -12.83 5.33
N ASP A 51 14.52 -14.07 5.38
CA ASP A 51 13.38 -14.56 4.59
C ASP A 51 12.07 -13.82 4.88
N SER A 52 11.91 -13.34 6.12
CA SER A 52 10.71 -12.66 6.60
C SER A 52 10.44 -11.32 5.91
N CYS A 53 11.45 -10.63 5.35
CA CYS A 53 11.28 -9.31 4.72
C CYS A 53 10.66 -9.43 3.31
N VAL A 54 11.09 -10.43 2.55
CA VAL A 54 10.62 -10.69 1.18
C VAL A 54 9.14 -11.05 1.18
N GLU A 55 8.69 -11.88 2.12
CA GLU A 55 7.29 -12.27 2.23
C GLU A 55 6.37 -11.06 2.52
N VAL A 56 6.79 -10.12 3.38
CA VAL A 56 6.01 -8.90 3.65
C VAL A 56 5.91 -8.03 2.41
N TYR A 57 7.00 -7.90 1.66
CA TYR A 57 7.00 -7.13 0.42
C TYR A 57 6.02 -7.72 -0.61
N LEU A 58 5.98 -9.06 -0.74
CA LEU A 58 5.04 -9.75 -1.63
C LEU A 58 3.59 -9.56 -1.20
N ILE A 59 3.29 -9.70 0.10
CA ILE A 59 1.95 -9.44 0.65
C ILE A 59 1.54 -8.00 0.36
N TRP A 60 2.44 -7.04 0.56
CA TRP A 60 2.18 -5.63 0.30
C TRP A 60 1.91 -5.35 -1.19
N GLN A 61 2.68 -5.93 -2.10
CA GLN A 61 2.42 -5.83 -3.55
C GLN A 61 1.06 -6.41 -3.90
N GLU A 62 0.71 -7.60 -3.39
CA GLU A 62 -0.61 -8.20 -3.63
C GLU A 62 -1.76 -7.32 -3.12
N GLU A 63 -1.58 -6.67 -1.96
CA GLU A 63 -2.58 -5.75 -1.41
C GLU A 63 -2.72 -4.47 -2.23
N LEU A 64 -1.63 -3.93 -2.78
CA LEU A 64 -1.69 -2.80 -3.70
C LEU A 64 -2.41 -3.16 -4.99
N ASP A 65 -2.00 -4.25 -5.65
CA ASP A 65 -2.58 -4.64 -6.93
C ASP A 65 -4.09 -4.88 -6.77
N TRP A 66 -4.49 -5.56 -5.69
CA TRP A 66 -5.89 -5.77 -5.36
C TRP A 66 -6.66 -4.48 -5.04
N ASN A 67 -6.06 -3.56 -4.27
CA ASN A 67 -6.69 -2.29 -3.98
C ASN A 67 -6.86 -1.42 -5.24
N GLU A 68 -5.91 -1.47 -6.18
CA GLU A 68 -6.03 -0.83 -7.49
C GLU A 68 -7.19 -1.40 -8.31
N GLU A 69 -7.36 -2.72 -8.35
CA GLU A 69 -8.51 -3.35 -9.00
C GLU A 69 -9.83 -2.86 -8.41
N LEU A 70 -9.91 -2.72 -7.09
CA LEU A 70 -11.11 -2.20 -6.42
C LEU A 70 -11.35 -0.72 -6.75
N ILE A 71 -10.31 0.12 -6.75
CA ILE A 71 -10.41 1.55 -7.07
C ILE A 71 -10.93 1.75 -8.50
N LYS A 72 -10.45 0.94 -9.45
CA LYS A 72 -10.89 0.98 -10.85
C LYS A 72 -12.32 0.46 -11.04
N ARG A 73 -12.75 -0.47 -10.20
CA ARG A 73 -14.07 -1.11 -10.28
C ARG A 73 -15.17 -0.35 -9.54
N TYR A 74 -14.84 0.28 -8.42
CA TYR A 74 -15.77 0.95 -7.52
C TYR A 74 -15.35 2.41 -7.34
N LEU A 75 -15.76 3.24 -8.30
CA LEU A 75 -15.42 4.65 -8.37
C LEU A 75 -15.97 5.43 -7.16
N GLY A 76 -15.26 6.49 -6.76
CA GLY A 76 -15.70 7.43 -5.72
C GLY A 76 -15.59 6.93 -4.28
N ARG A 77 -15.19 5.67 -4.04
CA ARG A 77 -15.16 5.11 -2.69
C ARG A 77 -13.93 5.57 -1.90
N GLU A 78 -14.12 6.58 -1.06
CA GLU A 78 -13.06 7.18 -0.21
C GLU A 78 -12.30 6.12 0.63
N ALA A 79 -13.00 5.11 1.17
CA ALA A 79 -12.38 4.04 1.97
C ALA A 79 -11.25 3.32 1.22
N LEU A 80 -11.38 3.12 -0.10
CA LEU A 80 -10.37 2.48 -0.94
C LEU A 80 -9.12 3.35 -1.09
N TRP A 81 -9.30 4.67 -1.25
CA TRP A 81 -8.22 5.64 -1.37
C TRP A 81 -7.50 5.88 -0.04
N LEU A 82 -8.22 5.87 1.08
CA LEU A 82 -7.62 5.87 2.41
C LEU A 82 -6.80 4.60 2.67
N TYR A 83 -7.27 3.45 2.19
CA TYR A 83 -6.49 2.21 2.23
C TYR A 83 -5.25 2.27 1.33
N ARG A 84 -5.36 2.80 0.10
CA ARG A 84 -4.20 3.06 -0.78
C ARG A 84 -3.17 3.94 -0.11
N ARG A 85 -3.61 5.02 0.53
CA ARG A 85 -2.78 5.95 1.31
C ARG A 85 -2.03 5.24 2.43
N PHE A 86 -2.71 4.37 3.17
CA PHE A 86 -2.06 3.54 4.19
C PHE A 86 -0.98 2.62 3.60
N LEU A 87 -1.30 1.88 2.53
CA LEU A 87 -0.35 0.96 1.89
C LEU A 87 0.87 1.71 1.35
N SER A 88 0.65 2.87 0.73
CA SER A 88 1.70 3.75 0.20
C SER A 88 2.60 4.27 1.33
N LEU A 89 2.00 4.75 2.43
CA LEU A 89 2.75 5.24 3.59
C LEU A 89 3.62 4.15 4.21
N LEU A 90 3.07 2.94 4.34
CA LEU A 90 3.80 1.79 4.86
C LEU A 90 5.04 1.52 4.01
N TRP A 91 4.90 1.60 2.70
CA TRP A 91 6.02 1.40 1.80
C TRP A 91 7.08 2.48 1.87
N ILE A 92 6.66 3.76 1.88
CA ILE A 92 7.59 4.89 2.05
C ILE A 92 8.39 4.72 3.35
N ARG A 93 7.75 4.27 4.42
CA ARG A 93 8.43 4.16 5.72
C ARG A 93 9.38 2.97 5.85
N HIS A 94 9.08 1.86 5.16
CA HIS A 94 9.77 0.59 5.42
C HIS A 94 10.59 0.07 4.25
N PHE A 95 10.37 0.58 3.03
CA PHE A 95 11.03 0.07 1.82
C PHE A 95 11.86 1.14 1.08
N THR A 96 11.83 2.41 1.48
CA THR A 96 12.63 3.49 0.83
C THR A 96 13.84 3.95 1.64
N SER A 97 14.20 3.26 2.74
CA SER A 97 15.27 3.68 3.67
C SER A 97 16.72 3.50 3.20
N ASP A 98 16.98 3.21 1.93
CA ASP A 98 18.36 2.99 1.41
C ASP A 98 18.99 4.22 0.71
N VAL A 99 18.36 5.40 0.69
CA VAL A 99 18.92 6.57 -0.03
C VAL A 99 19.85 7.44 0.84
N ASN A 100 19.78 7.35 2.18
CA ASN A 100 20.52 8.26 3.08
C ASN A 100 21.55 7.61 4.02
N ASP A 101 21.72 6.28 4.02
CA ASP A 101 22.74 5.64 4.87
C ASP A 101 24.09 5.48 4.15
N VAL A 102 24.77 6.61 3.96
CA VAL A 102 26.15 6.69 3.44
C VAL A 102 27.20 6.40 4.54
N PHE A 103 26.81 5.97 5.75
CA PHE A 103 27.76 5.84 6.88
C PHE A 103 27.78 4.49 7.63
N SER A 104 27.34 3.38 7.03
CA SER A 104 27.54 2.05 7.64
C SER A 104 28.14 1.02 6.68
N PRO A 105 29.46 0.72 6.75
CA PRO A 105 30.08 -0.30 5.93
C PRO A 105 29.92 -1.66 6.61
N GLN A 106 28.72 -2.24 6.60
CA GLN A 106 28.48 -3.68 6.77
C GLN A 106 26.97 -3.98 6.77
N LYS A 107 26.43 -4.39 5.62
CA LYS A 107 25.37 -5.41 5.56
C LYS A 107 25.31 -6.01 4.16
N SER A 108 25.64 -7.29 4.08
CA SER A 108 25.59 -8.13 2.89
C SER A 108 24.14 -8.47 2.53
N GLN A 109 23.75 -8.06 1.33
CA GLN A 109 23.00 -8.82 0.31
C GLN A 109 21.75 -9.59 0.76
N SER A 110 20.62 -8.87 0.74
CA SER A 110 19.36 -9.28 0.09
C SER A 110 18.48 -8.05 -0.16
N SER A 111 19.11 -6.89 -0.40
CA SER A 111 18.41 -5.62 -0.52
C SER A 111 17.48 -5.70 -1.72
N ILE A 112 16.19 -5.88 -1.45
CA ILE A 112 15.16 -5.54 -2.41
C ILE A 112 15.40 -4.05 -2.67
N GLN A 113 16.11 -3.74 -3.76
CA GLN A 113 16.30 -2.36 -4.19
C GLN A 113 14.97 -1.92 -4.76
N VAL A 114 14.08 -1.54 -3.86
CA VAL A 114 12.73 -1.11 -4.18
C VAL A 114 12.87 0.21 -4.92
N ASN A 115 12.61 0.17 -6.22
CA ASN A 115 12.76 1.33 -7.07
C ASN A 115 11.64 2.33 -6.75
N VAL A 116 12.02 3.42 -6.06
CA VAL A 116 11.08 4.46 -5.70
C VAL A 116 10.39 5.06 -6.91
N SER A 117 11.14 5.31 -7.99
CA SER A 117 10.59 5.83 -9.24
C SER A 117 9.55 4.89 -9.84
N ALA A 118 9.79 3.57 -9.84
CA ALA A 118 8.85 2.61 -10.40
C ALA A 118 7.51 2.55 -9.62
N PHE A 119 7.54 2.74 -8.30
CA PHE A 119 6.32 2.86 -7.52
C PHE A 119 5.57 4.16 -7.86
N LEU A 120 6.27 5.30 -7.90
CA LEU A 120 5.66 6.58 -8.24
C LEU A 120 5.07 6.60 -9.65
N ASP A 121 5.75 5.98 -10.61
CA ASP A 121 5.25 5.83 -11.98
C ASP A 121 3.92 5.05 -12.00
N LYS A 122 3.81 3.97 -11.20
CA LYS A 122 2.56 3.21 -11.06
C LYS A 122 1.44 4.04 -10.42
N GLU A 123 1.73 4.78 -9.35
CA GLU A 123 0.72 5.62 -8.70
C GLU A 123 0.25 6.75 -9.62
N LEU A 124 1.16 7.35 -10.40
CA LEU A 124 0.82 8.36 -11.39
C LEU A 124 -0.08 7.78 -12.49
N LEU A 125 0.22 6.58 -12.98
CA LEU A 125 -0.63 5.89 -13.95
C LEU A 125 -2.03 5.59 -13.39
N LEU A 126 -2.12 5.13 -12.13
CA LEU A 126 -3.39 4.89 -11.47
C LEU A 126 -4.24 6.17 -11.42
N VAL A 127 -3.68 7.28 -10.97
CA VAL A 127 -4.42 8.53 -10.83
C VAL A 127 -4.80 9.15 -12.17
N ASN A 128 -3.94 9.05 -13.18
CA ASN A 128 -4.27 9.50 -14.53
C ASN A 128 -5.44 8.68 -15.10
N SER A 129 -5.44 7.35 -14.90
CA SER A 129 -6.55 6.49 -15.35
C SER A 129 -7.89 6.82 -14.66
N CYS A 130 -7.85 7.46 -13.49
CA CYS A 130 -9.05 7.91 -12.76
C CYS A 130 -9.56 9.28 -13.23
N SER A 131 -8.74 10.04 -13.97
CA SER A 131 -9.10 11.36 -14.53
C SER A 131 -9.63 11.26 -15.96
N GLU A 132 -9.39 10.14 -16.63
CA GLU A 132 -9.89 9.82 -17.98
C GLU A 132 -11.36 9.36 -17.92
N GLY A 133 -12.24 10.19 -17.37
CA GLY A 133 -13.68 9.93 -17.28
C GLY A 133 -14.42 10.53 -18.47
N SER A 134 -15.25 9.71 -19.12
CA SER A 134 -16.23 10.16 -20.11
C SER A 134 -17.21 11.18 -19.52
N ASP A 135 -17.78 12.02 -20.38
CA ASP A 135 -18.76 13.11 -20.11
C ASP A 135 -20.12 12.60 -19.55
N ASP A 136 -20.08 11.61 -18.67
CA ASP A 136 -21.23 10.93 -18.08
C ASP A 136 -21.53 11.56 -16.70
N GLU A 137 -22.75 12.05 -16.51
CA GLU A 137 -23.18 12.93 -15.40
C GLU A 137 -23.25 12.25 -14.00
N PHE A 138 -22.50 11.18 -13.75
CA PHE A 138 -22.56 10.43 -12.50
C PHE A 138 -21.60 10.96 -11.43
N GLU A 139 -22.12 11.19 -10.21
CA GLU A 139 -21.41 11.69 -9.02
C GLU A 139 -20.17 10.86 -8.65
N ASP A 140 -20.19 9.55 -8.93
CA ASP A 140 -19.08 8.64 -8.65
C ASP A 140 -17.77 9.02 -9.39
N PHE A 141 -17.82 9.68 -10.55
CA PHE A 141 -16.62 10.15 -11.27
C PHE A 141 -16.01 11.41 -10.67
N GLU A 142 -16.86 12.34 -10.23
CA GLU A 142 -16.41 13.54 -9.53
C GLU A 142 -15.75 13.15 -8.20
N GLU A 143 -16.40 12.28 -7.42
CA GLU A 143 -15.84 11.74 -6.18
C GLU A 143 -14.51 11.02 -6.42
N GLN A 144 -14.42 10.24 -7.49
CA GLN A 144 -13.19 9.53 -7.86
C GLN A 144 -12.05 10.51 -8.17
N ALA A 145 -12.32 11.57 -8.92
CA ALA A 145 -11.34 12.60 -9.25
C ALA A 145 -10.89 13.37 -7.98
N ILE A 146 -11.82 13.70 -7.08
CA ILE A 146 -11.50 14.34 -5.80
C ILE A 146 -10.61 13.43 -4.94
N CYS A 147 -10.95 12.14 -4.83
CA CYS A 147 -10.17 11.19 -4.05
C CYS A 147 -8.77 10.97 -4.64
N SER A 148 -8.66 10.80 -5.97
CA SER A 148 -7.39 10.56 -6.64
C SER A 148 -6.45 11.79 -6.57
N ALA A 149 -6.99 13.00 -6.77
CA ALA A 149 -6.24 14.24 -6.61
C ALA A 149 -5.78 14.45 -5.16
N SER A 150 -6.65 14.18 -4.19
CA SER A 150 -6.32 14.27 -2.76
C SER A 150 -5.22 13.28 -2.37
N TYR A 151 -5.27 12.06 -2.90
CA TYR A 151 -4.23 11.05 -2.73
C TYR A 151 -2.89 11.51 -3.31
N MET A 152 -2.85 12.00 -4.55
CA MET A 152 -1.60 12.48 -5.17
C MET A 152 -1.01 13.68 -4.46
N LEU A 153 -1.83 14.66 -4.09
CA LEU A 153 -1.38 15.83 -3.34
C LEU A 153 -0.82 15.43 -1.96
N TRP A 154 -1.35 14.38 -1.35
CA TRP A 154 -0.77 13.84 -0.14
C TRP A 154 0.56 13.11 -0.41
N LEU A 155 0.62 12.29 -1.47
CA LEU A 155 1.79 11.48 -1.81
C LEU A 155 3.02 12.35 -2.10
N THR A 156 2.84 13.46 -2.84
CA THR A 156 3.92 14.42 -3.13
C THR A 156 4.53 15.04 -1.87
N LYS A 157 3.76 15.16 -0.77
CA LYS A 157 4.26 15.65 0.52
C LYS A 157 5.02 14.60 1.33
N GLN A 158 4.91 13.31 0.97
CA GLN A 158 5.61 12.23 1.68
C GLN A 158 7.00 11.96 1.13
N ILE A 159 7.28 12.39 -0.10
CA ILE A 159 8.58 12.23 -0.74
C ILE A 159 9.42 13.45 -0.39
N PRO A 160 10.62 13.30 0.18
CA PRO A 160 11.49 14.44 0.46
C PRO A 160 11.81 15.17 -0.85
N GLU A 161 11.75 16.51 -0.83
CA GLU A 161 12.27 17.33 -1.91
C GLU A 161 13.77 17.00 -2.07
N THR A 162 14.13 16.46 -3.22
CA THR A 162 15.54 16.22 -3.63
C THR A 162 16.31 17.52 -3.78
#